data_AF-A0A836UC02-F1
#
_entry.id   AF-A0A836UC02-F1
#
_cell.length_a   1.000
_cell.length_b   1.000
_cell.length_c   1.000
_cell.angle_alpha   90.00
_cell.angle_beta   90.00
_cell.angle_gamma   90.00
#
_symmetry.space_group_name_H-M   'P 1'
#
loop_
_entity.id
_entity.type
_entity.pdbx_description
1 polymer ?
#
loop_
_entity_poly.entity_id
_entity_poly.type
_entity_poly.pdbx_seq_one_letter_code
_entity_poly.pdbx_strand_id
1 'polypeptide(L)'
;MATAGETGVNVCLDSSRLLAEELAWLPAGDVHVELAMGSAPLLAGADLPAQGADRIRAGGISGVRFDGNGQPLGIGPLDVPACIAALAAAGYDGLIRAGAAPLLGEDDDWNPKGAANDLGYLRAVLQSLPQRN
;
A
#
# COMPACT_ATOMS: atom_id res chain seq x y z
N MET A 1 -41.44 12.74 2.08
CA MET A 1 -40.05 13.25 2.03
C MET A 1 -39.12 12.08 2.24
N ALA A 2 -38.55 11.55 1.17
CA ALA A 2 -37.46 10.57 1.27
C ALA A 2 -36.16 11.37 1.38
N THR A 3 -35.48 11.28 2.52
CA THR A 3 -34.08 11.73 2.64
C THR A 3 -33.25 10.78 1.79
N ALA A 4 -32.77 11.26 0.64
CA ALA A 4 -31.72 10.60 -0.10
C ALA A 4 -30.51 10.49 0.85
N GLY A 5 -30.22 9.28 1.33
CA GLY A 5 -28.99 9.03 2.06
C GLY A 5 -27.82 9.31 1.12
N GLU A 6 -26.88 10.15 1.55
CA GLU A 6 -25.60 10.30 0.87
C GLU A 6 -24.97 8.93 0.70
N THR A 7 -25.02 8.38 -0.52
CA THR A 7 -24.18 7.27 -0.90
C THR A 7 -22.77 7.84 -1.04
N GLY A 8 -22.01 7.89 0.06
CA GLY A 8 -20.58 8.20 0.01
C GLY A 8 -19.90 7.22 -0.93
N VAL A 9 -19.45 7.70 -2.08
CA VAL A 9 -18.77 6.88 -3.09
C VAL A 9 -17.30 6.82 -2.72
N ASN A 10 -16.88 5.75 -2.05
CA ASN A 10 -15.46 5.48 -1.81
C ASN A 10 -14.77 5.08 -3.13
N VAL A 11 -14.17 6.04 -3.82
CA VAL A 11 -13.36 5.76 -5.01
C VAL A 11 -11.97 5.34 -4.56
N CYS A 12 -11.52 4.13 -4.92
CA CYS A 12 -10.14 3.68 -4.71
C CYS A 12 -9.29 4.01 -5.95
N LEU A 13 -8.39 4.98 -5.84
CA LEU A 13 -7.47 5.35 -6.93
C LEU A 13 -6.09 4.77 -6.64
N ASP A 14 -5.54 4.01 -7.59
CA ASP A 14 -4.12 3.63 -7.57
C ASP A 14 -3.29 4.87 -7.90
N SER A 15 -2.76 5.49 -6.85
CA SER A 15 -2.04 6.77 -6.89
C SER A 15 -0.66 6.69 -7.50
N SER A 16 -0.19 5.48 -7.82
CA SER A 16 1.13 5.29 -8.40
C SER A 16 1.31 6.19 -9.64
N ARG A 17 0.22 6.43 -10.40
CA ARG A 17 0.19 7.30 -11.60
C ARG A 17 -0.27 8.75 -11.41
N LEU A 18 -0.75 9.14 -10.22
CA LEU A 18 -1.22 10.50 -9.97
C LEU A 18 -0.06 11.43 -9.58
N LEU A 19 -0.02 12.62 -10.16
CA LEU A 19 0.87 13.70 -9.76
C LEU A 19 0.44 14.25 -8.39
N ALA A 20 1.39 14.83 -7.63
CA ALA A 20 1.11 15.44 -6.33
C ALA A 20 0.03 16.54 -6.41
N GLU A 21 0.01 17.26 -7.53
CA GLU A 21 -1.00 18.28 -7.82
C GLU A 21 -2.39 17.69 -8.04
N GLU A 22 -2.51 16.46 -8.56
CA GLU A 22 -3.80 15.79 -8.79
C GLU A 22 -4.38 15.21 -7.50
N LEU A 23 -3.51 14.82 -6.56
CA LEU A 23 -3.90 14.36 -5.22
C LEU A 23 -4.54 15.48 -4.39
N ALA A 24 -4.10 16.73 -4.57
CA ALA A 24 -4.60 17.87 -3.81
C ALA A 24 -6.08 18.23 -4.10
N TRP A 25 -6.66 17.75 -5.20
CA TRP A 25 -8.04 18.04 -5.62
C TRP A 25 -9.04 16.95 -5.22
N LEU A 26 -8.56 15.81 -4.72
CA LEU A 26 -9.42 14.76 -4.21
C LEU A 26 -9.89 15.18 -2.81
N PRO A 27 -11.21 15.31 -2.57
CA PRO A 27 -11.71 15.65 -1.24
C PRO A 27 -11.28 14.54 -0.28
N ALA A 28 -10.36 14.87 0.62
CA ALA A 28 -9.93 13.98 1.67
C ALA A 28 -11.14 13.68 2.56
N GLY A 29 -11.80 12.54 2.31
CA GLY A 29 -13.06 12.16 2.95
C GLY A 29 -13.88 11.18 2.11
N ASP A 30 -14.05 11.48 0.82
CA ASP A 30 -14.85 10.65 -0.09
C ASP A 30 -13.99 9.76 -1.01
N VAL A 31 -12.70 10.05 -1.13
CA VAL A 31 -11.79 9.31 -2.01
C VAL A 31 -10.73 8.58 -1.20
N HIS A 32 -10.68 7.26 -1.35
CA HIS A 32 -9.61 6.43 -0.82
C HIS A 32 -8.48 6.37 -1.86
N VAL A 33 -7.30 6.84 -1.51
CA VAL A 33 -6.15 6.84 -2.40
C VAL A 33 -5.16 5.82 -1.89
N GLU A 34 -4.86 4.82 -2.71
CA GLU A 34 -3.93 3.76 -2.38
C GLU A 34 -2.61 3.94 -3.14
N LEU A 35 -1.50 3.86 -2.43
CA LEU A 35 -0.16 3.87 -2.99
C LEU A 35 0.31 2.44 -3.25
N ALA A 36 0.43 2.06 -4.51
CA ALA A 36 0.96 0.76 -4.92
C ALA A 36 2.49 0.80 -5.01
N MET A 37 3.17 0.05 -4.14
CA MET A 37 4.63 -0.11 -4.12
C MET A 37 4.99 -1.49 -4.68
N GLY A 38 6.00 -1.56 -5.55
CA GLY A 38 6.35 -2.76 -6.32
C GLY A 38 5.66 -2.84 -7.69
N SER A 39 4.72 -1.94 -7.96
CA SER A 39 4.02 -1.78 -9.23
C SER A 39 4.41 -0.46 -9.91
N ALA A 40 4.45 -0.44 -11.25
CA ALA A 40 4.83 0.76 -11.99
C ALA A 40 3.91 1.96 -11.68
N PRO A 41 4.46 3.16 -11.46
CA PRO A 41 5.88 3.55 -11.62
C PRO A 41 6.79 3.29 -10.41
N LEU A 42 6.26 2.91 -9.24
CA LEU A 42 7.02 2.64 -8.03
C LEU A 42 7.57 1.21 -8.01
N LEU A 43 8.46 0.92 -8.96
CA LEU A 43 9.09 -0.39 -9.11
C LEU A 43 10.14 -0.65 -8.03
N ALA A 44 10.39 -1.93 -7.76
CA ALA A 44 11.43 -2.34 -6.82
C ALA A 44 12.81 -1.80 -7.25
N GLY A 45 13.53 -1.21 -6.29
CA GLY A 45 14.83 -0.59 -6.49
C GLY A 45 15.28 0.18 -5.24
N ALA A 46 16.54 0.60 -5.22
CA ALA A 46 17.15 1.26 -4.05
C ALA A 46 16.43 2.56 -3.63
N ASP A 47 15.87 3.29 -4.59
CA ASP A 47 15.20 4.57 -4.35
C ASP A 47 13.72 4.44 -3.95
N LEU A 48 13.15 3.24 -4.02
CA LEU A 48 11.72 3.03 -3.78
C LEU A 48 11.26 3.51 -2.38
N PRO A 49 12.00 3.24 -1.27
CA PRO A 49 11.62 3.77 0.04
C PRO A 49 11.54 5.30 0.07
N ALA A 50 12.48 5.99 -0.59
CA ALA A 50 12.51 7.45 -0.65
C ALA A 50 11.33 7.99 -1.50
N GLN A 51 11.09 7.38 -2.66
CA GLN A 51 9.96 7.75 -3.51
C GLN A 51 8.61 7.55 -2.81
N GLY A 52 8.44 6.45 -2.08
CA GLY A 52 7.25 6.21 -1.27
C GLY A 52 7.06 7.27 -0.18
N ALA A 53 8.13 7.59 0.56
CA ALA A 53 8.11 8.64 1.58
C ALA A 53 7.74 10.02 1.01
N ASP A 54 8.23 10.37 -0.18
CA ASP A 54 7.91 11.64 -0.83
C ASP A 54 6.42 11.72 -1.22
N ARG A 55 5.82 10.62 -1.67
CA ARG A 55 4.37 10.53 -1.93
C ARG A 55 3.55 10.67 -0.65
N ILE A 56 3.99 10.07 0.46
CA ILE A 56 3.33 10.27 1.76
C ILE A 56 3.38 11.74 2.19
N ARG A 57 4.53 12.40 2.08
CA ARG A 57 4.68 13.81 2.44
C ARG A 57 3.86 14.76 1.57
N ALA A 58 3.63 14.39 0.30
CA ALA A 58 2.73 15.13 -0.58
C ALA A 58 1.26 15.07 -0.11
N GLY A 59 0.91 14.10 0.74
CA GLY A 59 -0.42 13.96 1.33
C GLY A 59 -1.41 13.24 0.43
N GLY A 60 -2.65 13.09 0.93
CA GLY A 60 -3.76 12.49 0.19
C GLY A 60 -3.77 10.96 0.14
N ILE A 61 -2.75 10.26 0.64
CA ILE A 61 -2.69 8.79 0.69
C ILE A 61 -3.41 8.24 1.92
N SER A 62 -4.37 7.35 1.72
CA SER A 62 -5.13 6.68 2.79
C SER A 62 -4.77 5.20 2.98
N GLY A 63 -4.10 4.59 1.99
CA GLY A 63 -3.68 3.18 2.02
C GLY A 63 -2.35 2.98 1.29
N VAL A 64 -1.57 1.99 1.73
CA VAL A 64 -0.38 1.51 1.03
C VAL A 64 -0.54 0.02 0.74
N ARG A 65 -0.32 -0.35 -0.52
CA ARG A 65 -0.32 -1.73 -0.98
C ARG A 65 1.08 -2.11 -1.45
N PHE A 66 1.60 -3.22 -0.95
CA PHE A 66 2.82 -3.82 -1.48
C PHE A 66 2.48 -4.94 -2.46
N ASP A 67 2.95 -4.81 -3.70
CA ASP A 67 2.78 -5.79 -4.78
C ASP A 67 4.08 -6.56 -5.00
N GLY A 68 4.07 -7.86 -4.71
CA GLY A 68 5.22 -8.75 -4.94
C GLY A 68 5.40 -9.20 -6.40
N ASN A 69 4.60 -8.66 -7.33
CA ASN A 69 4.61 -9.01 -8.75
C ASN A 69 4.54 -10.53 -9.02
N GLY A 70 3.60 -11.20 -8.34
CA GLY A 70 3.41 -12.65 -8.43
C GLY A 70 4.37 -13.48 -7.56
N GLN A 71 5.25 -12.84 -6.80
CA GLN A 71 6.11 -13.49 -5.80
C GLN A 71 5.70 -13.10 -4.38
N PRO A 72 5.99 -13.95 -3.37
CA PRO A 72 5.89 -13.56 -1.97
C PRO A 72 6.67 -12.30 -1.64
N LEU A 73 6.08 -11.42 -0.83
CA LEU A 73 6.67 -10.14 -0.45
C LEU A 73 8.07 -10.26 0.18
N GLY A 74 8.34 -11.37 0.89
CA GLY A 74 9.62 -11.61 1.56
C GLY A 74 10.71 -12.27 0.70
N ILE A 75 10.44 -12.60 -0.57
CA ILE A 75 11.39 -13.28 -1.47
C ILE A 75 11.78 -12.39 -2.66
N GLY A 76 10.89 -11.47 -3.05
CA GLY A 76 11.08 -10.60 -4.20
C GLY A 76 12.12 -9.49 -4.00
N PRO A 77 12.40 -8.70 -5.05
CA PRO A 77 13.33 -7.57 -5.01
C PRO A 77 12.83 -6.37 -4.19
N LEU A 78 11.60 -6.46 -3.67
CA LEU A 78 10.93 -5.41 -2.93
C LEU A 78 11.40 -5.42 -1.47
N ASP A 79 12.16 -4.42 -1.06
CA ASP A 79 12.56 -4.24 0.34
C ASP A 79 11.41 -3.61 1.14
N VAL A 80 10.42 -4.44 1.49
CA VAL A 80 9.24 -4.02 2.27
C VAL A 80 9.63 -3.42 3.63
N PRO A 81 10.57 -3.98 4.41
CA PRO A 81 11.01 -3.38 5.67
C PRO A 81 11.54 -1.95 5.51
N ALA A 82 12.43 -1.72 4.54
CA ALA A 82 12.97 -0.38 4.29
C ALA A 82 11.86 0.58 3.84
N CYS A 83 10.93 0.13 3.01
CA CYS A 83 9.79 0.93 2.59
C CYS A 83 8.91 1.32 3.78
N ILE A 84 8.47 0.37 4.61
CA ILE A 84 7.61 0.67 5.77
C ILE A 84 8.32 1.60 6.75
N ALA A 85 9.62 1.40 7.01
CA ALA A 85 10.40 2.30 7.84
C ALA A 85 10.44 3.74 7.28
N ALA A 86 10.63 3.89 5.97
CA ALA A 86 10.63 5.20 5.32
C ALA A 86 9.25 5.88 5.34
N LEU A 87 8.17 5.13 5.11
CA LEU A 87 6.79 5.62 5.20
C LEU A 87 6.47 6.09 6.62
N ALA A 88 6.86 5.30 7.64
CA ALA A 88 6.72 5.69 9.03
C ALA A 88 7.56 6.94 9.34
N ALA A 89 8.81 7.04 8.89
CA ALA A 89 9.61 8.25 9.07
C ALA A 89 9.00 9.49 8.37
N ALA A 90 8.22 9.29 7.32
CA ALA A 90 7.45 10.34 6.64
C ALA A 90 6.14 10.72 7.34
N GLY A 91 5.79 10.05 8.45
CA GLY A 91 4.59 10.35 9.23
C GLY A 91 3.38 9.48 8.90
N TYR A 92 3.49 8.47 8.03
CA TYR A 92 2.37 7.59 7.70
C TYR A 92 1.93 6.74 8.90
N ASP A 93 0.63 6.65 9.13
CA ASP A 93 -0.02 5.84 10.16
C ASP A 93 -1.29 5.11 9.65
N GLY A 94 -1.48 5.11 8.33
CA GLY A 94 -2.65 4.53 7.66
C GLY A 94 -2.56 3.01 7.41
N LEU A 95 -3.49 2.52 6.58
CA LEU A 95 -3.64 1.10 6.26
C LEU A 95 -2.46 0.58 5.41
N ILE A 96 -1.86 -0.54 5.82
CA ILE A 96 -0.90 -1.30 5.01
C ILE A 96 -1.50 -2.66 4.67
N ARG A 97 -1.42 -3.06 3.40
CA ARG A 97 -1.87 -4.38 2.95
C ARG A 97 -0.97 -4.99 1.87
N ALA A 98 -1.12 -6.29 1.69
CA ALA A 98 -0.58 -7.01 0.54
C ALA A 98 -1.46 -6.77 -0.70
N GLY A 99 -0.82 -6.85 -1.86
CA GLY A 99 -1.47 -6.80 -3.17
C GLY A 99 -1.97 -8.15 -3.65
N ALA A 100 -1.83 -8.42 -4.95
CA ALA A 100 -2.28 -9.69 -5.52
C ALA A 100 -1.47 -10.86 -4.91
N ALA A 101 -2.17 -11.81 -4.29
CA ALA A 101 -1.54 -12.93 -3.60
C ALA A 101 -0.80 -13.85 -4.59
N PRO A 102 0.45 -14.25 -4.29
CA PRO A 102 1.21 -15.18 -5.12
C PRO A 102 0.59 -16.58 -5.08
N LEU A 103 0.66 -17.32 -6.19
CA LEU A 103 0.26 -18.71 -6.22
C LEU A 103 1.29 -19.56 -5.46
N LEU A 104 0.86 -20.27 -4.41
CA LEU A 104 1.73 -21.14 -3.61
C LEU A 104 1.25 -22.60 -3.64
N GLY A 105 1.96 -23.43 -4.40
CA GLY A 105 1.63 -24.85 -4.57
C GLY A 105 0.29 -25.05 -5.27
N GLU A 106 -0.47 -26.06 -4.84
CA GLU A 106 -1.87 -26.24 -5.22
C GLU A 106 -2.72 -25.30 -4.36
N ASP A 107 -3.04 -24.11 -4.90
CA ASP A 107 -3.90 -23.11 -4.26
C ASP A 107 -5.20 -22.93 -5.08
N ASP A 108 -6.27 -22.49 -4.42
CA ASP A 108 -7.56 -22.23 -5.07
C ASP A 108 -7.57 -20.85 -5.79
N ASP A 109 -8.67 -20.53 -6.49
CA ASP A 109 -8.82 -19.36 -7.37
C ASP A 109 -8.44 -17.98 -6.77
N TRP A 110 -8.39 -17.83 -5.44
CA TRP A 110 -8.04 -16.58 -4.77
C TRP A 110 -6.67 -16.59 -4.07
N ASN A 111 -5.91 -17.68 -4.19
CA ASN A 111 -4.59 -17.91 -3.57
C ASN A 111 -4.54 -17.70 -2.04
N PRO A 112 -5.36 -18.43 -1.23
CA PRO A 112 -5.37 -18.31 0.24
C PRO A 112 -4.01 -18.42 0.91
N LYS A 113 -3.16 -19.35 0.43
CA LYS A 113 -1.85 -19.59 1.05
C LYS A 113 -0.92 -18.42 0.78
N GLY A 114 -0.95 -17.89 -0.44
CA GLY A 114 -0.24 -16.65 -0.79
C GLY A 114 -0.67 -15.48 0.07
N ALA A 115 -1.98 -15.26 0.22
CA ALA A 115 -2.52 -14.17 1.03
C ALA A 115 -2.12 -14.29 2.50
N ALA A 116 -2.18 -15.49 3.07
CA ALA A 116 -1.77 -15.76 4.45
C ALA A 116 -0.26 -15.55 4.65
N ASN A 117 0.56 -15.98 3.68
CA ASN A 117 2.01 -15.77 3.70
C ASN A 117 2.35 -14.27 3.74
N ASP A 118 1.79 -13.49 2.83
CA ASP A 118 2.08 -12.06 2.74
C ASP A 118 1.54 -11.27 3.94
N LEU A 119 0.36 -11.63 4.47
CA LEU A 119 -0.16 -11.05 5.70
C LEU A 119 0.74 -11.35 6.91
N GLY A 120 1.20 -12.61 7.04
CA GLY A 120 2.13 -13.02 8.09
C GLY A 120 3.45 -12.26 8.01
N TYR A 121 4.00 -12.12 6.81
CA TYR A 121 5.21 -11.35 6.56
C TYR A 121 5.03 -9.87 6.93
N LEU A 122 3.98 -9.20 6.45
CA LEU A 122 3.71 -7.81 6.78
C LEU A 122 3.54 -7.57 8.28
N ARG A 123 2.84 -8.47 8.98
CA ARG A 123 2.72 -8.42 10.44
C ARG A 123 4.08 -8.53 11.13
N ALA A 124 4.92 -9.46 10.70
CA ALA A 124 6.26 -9.63 11.27
C ALA A 124 7.11 -8.38 11.06
N VAL A 125 7.08 -7.78 9.87
CA VAL A 125 7.79 -6.52 9.59
C VAL A 125 7.29 -5.40 10.49
N LEU A 126 5.98 -5.17 10.56
CA LEU A 126 5.40 -4.13 11.41
C LEU A 126 5.74 -4.30 12.89
N GLN A 127 5.74 -5.55 13.39
CA GLN A 127 6.11 -5.86 14.77
C GLN A 127 7.60 -5.69 15.07
N SER A 128 8.46 -5.76 14.05
CA SER A 128 9.91 -5.59 14.18
C SER A 128 10.37 -4.13 14.20
N LEU A 129 9.50 -3.20 13.79
CA LEU A 129 9.85 -1.78 13.77
C LEU A 129 9.95 -1.23 15.20
N PRO A 130 10.84 -0.25 15.44
CA PRO A 130 10.92 0.42 16.72
C PRO A 130 9.54 0.99 17.10
N GLN A 131 9.03 0.61 18.27
CA GLN A 131 7.78 1.17 18.77
C GLN A 131 7.94 2.68 18.92
N ARG A 132 7.04 3.44 18.31
CA ARG A 132 6.97 4.90 18.47
C ARG A 132 6.57 5.19 19.92
N ASN A 133 7.42 5.92 20.64
CA ASN A 133 7.11 6.52 21.95
C ASN A 133 6.22 7.76 21.77
#